data_AF-A0A8I1XTF4-F1
#
_entry.id   AF-A0A8I1XTF4-F1
#
_cell.length_a   1.000
_cell.length_b   1.000
_cell.length_c   1.000
_cell.angle_alpha   90.00
_cell.angle_beta   90.00
_cell.angle_gamma   90.00
#
_symmetry.space_group_name_H-M   'P 1'
#
loop_
_entity.id
_entity.type
_entity.pdbx_description
1 polymer ?
#
loop_
_entity_poly.entity_id
_entity_poly.type
_entity_poly.pdbx_seq_one_letter_code
_entity_poly.pdbx_strand_id
1 'polypeptide(L)'
;MSLDRASEELQNLNRSELIQLVEKIIRDEGTEEEIDSMLTIVMQNTPHPGISNLIYWDDRDLSAAEIVDEALRYQPIILPPHESSS
;
A
#
# COMPACT_ATOMS: atom_id res chain seq x y z
N MET A 1 -19.85 -0.76 -20.33
CA MET A 1 -19.44 -1.11 -18.96
C MET A 1 -17.98 -0.73 -18.80
N SER A 2 -17.67 0.38 -18.13
CA SER A 2 -16.29 0.74 -17.78
C SER A 2 -16.12 0.50 -16.29
N LEU A 3 -15.45 -0.60 -15.95
CA LEU A 3 -14.96 -0.89 -14.61
C LEU A 3 -13.77 0.04 -14.35
N ASP A 4 -14.03 1.28 -13.95
CA ASP A 4 -12.95 2.19 -13.53
C ASP A 4 -13.49 3.28 -12.57
N ARG A 5 -14.39 2.88 -11.66
CA ARG A 5 -14.91 3.75 -10.59
C ARG A 5 -15.03 3.01 -9.26
N ALA A 6 -14.02 2.21 -8.93
CA ALA A 6 -13.91 1.55 -7.63
C ALA A 6 -12.72 2.06 -6.79
N SER A 7 -11.98 3.06 -7.27
CA SER A 7 -10.75 3.57 -6.63
C SER A 7 -10.77 5.08 -6.39
N GLU A 8 -11.95 5.69 -6.26
CA GLU A 8 -12.09 7.15 -6.03
C GLU A 8 -12.53 7.53 -4.60
N GLU A 9 -12.68 6.59 -3.67
CA GLU A 9 -13.04 6.90 -2.27
C GLU A 9 -12.03 6.34 -1.26
N LEU A 10 -10.76 6.62 -1.50
CA LEU A 10 -9.75 6.64 -0.46
C LEU A 10 -9.21 8.05 -0.46
N GLN A 11 -9.11 8.65 0.73
CA GLN A 11 -8.91 10.09 0.92
C GLN A 11 -7.94 10.68 -0.11
N ASN A 12 -8.30 11.82 -0.70
CA ASN A 12 -7.68 12.44 -1.88
C ASN A 12 -6.22 12.91 -1.63
N LEU A 13 -5.36 12.02 -1.15
CA LEU A 13 -3.94 12.18 -0.93
C LEU A 13 -3.28 11.89 -2.27
N ASN A 14 -2.63 12.92 -2.81
CA ASN A 14 -1.86 12.76 -4.02
C ASN A 14 -0.75 11.72 -3.80
N ARG A 15 -0.33 11.04 -4.88
CA ARG A 15 0.82 10.13 -4.88
C ARG A 15 2.01 10.70 -4.10
N SER A 16 2.31 11.99 -4.26
CA SER A 16 3.40 12.66 -3.55
C SER A 16 3.24 12.69 -2.02
N GLU A 17 2.01 12.79 -1.50
CA GLU A 17 1.75 12.77 -0.05
C GLU A 17 1.94 11.37 0.52
N LEU A 18 1.45 10.34 -0.19
CA LEU A 18 1.69 8.94 0.15
C LEU A 18 3.19 8.62 0.20
N ILE A 19 3.96 9.14 -0.75
CA ILE A 19 5.41 8.94 -0.80
C ILE A 19 6.09 9.60 0.39
N GLN A 20 5.69 10.82 0.75
CA GLN A 20 6.24 11.49 1.93
C GLN A 20 5.91 10.73 3.22
N LEU A 21 4.70 10.17 3.35
CA LEU A 21 4.33 9.34 4.49
C LEU A 21 5.19 8.07 4.57
N VAL A 22 5.33 7.35 3.47
CA VAL A 22 6.19 6.14 3.40
C VAL A 22 7.66 6.49 3.67
N GLU A 23 8.15 7.61 3.15
CA GLU A 23 9.52 8.07 3.40
C GLU A 23 9.75 8.33 4.90
N LYS A 24 8.81 8.99 5.57
CA LYS A 24 8.89 9.20 7.03
C LYS A 24 8.90 7.90 7.81
N ILE A 25 8.07 6.93 7.42
CA ILE A 25 8.03 5.60 8.03
C ILE A 25 9.39 4.90 7.87
N ILE A 26 9.96 4.88 6.66
CA ILE A 26 11.28 4.25 6.39
C ILE A 26 12.40 4.92 7.19
N ARG A 27 12.31 6.24 7.37
CA ARG A 27 13.30 7.03 8.11
C ARG A 27 13.11 6.97 9.63
N ASP A 28 12.10 6.24 10.11
CA ASP A 28 11.69 6.17 11.51
C ASP A 28 11.46 7.58 12.09
N GLU A 29 10.91 8.49 11.27
CA GLU A 29 10.72 9.90 11.62
C GLU A 29 9.39 10.08 12.36
N GLY A 30 9.41 9.93 13.68
CA GLY A 30 8.24 10.15 14.53
C GLY A 30 8.29 9.32 15.82
N THR A 31 7.14 9.22 16.48
CA THR A 31 6.92 8.20 17.51
C THR A 31 6.33 6.94 16.87
N GLU A 32 6.41 5.80 17.56
CA GLU A 32 5.79 4.55 17.10
C GLU A 32 4.30 4.74 16.77
N GLU A 33 3.57 5.55 17.55
CA GLU A 33 2.16 5.87 17.33
C GLU A 33 1.93 6.68 16.05
N GLU A 34 2.81 7.65 15.76
CA GLU A 34 2.75 8.43 14.51
C GLU A 34 3.05 7.53 13.31
N ILE A 35 4.06 6.66 13.42
CA ILE A 35 4.45 5.71 12.38
C ILE A 35 3.31 4.74 12.08
N ASP A 36 2.67 4.17 13.10
CA ASP A 36 1.52 3.27 12.96
C ASP A 36 0.32 3.97 12.30
N SER A 37 0.06 5.22 12.70
CA SER A 37 -0.99 6.05 12.10
C SER A 37 -0.70 6.35 10.62
N MET A 38 0.53 6.75 10.29
CA MET A 38 0.98 6.99 8.92
C MET A 38 0.82 5.72 8.08
N LEU A 39 1.26 4.56 8.61
CA LEU A 39 1.16 3.28 7.93
C LEU A 39 -0.30 2.90 7.65
N THR A 40 -1.18 3.09 8.64
CA THR A 40 -2.62 2.85 8.50
C THR A 40 -3.23 3.71 7.39
N ILE A 41 -2.85 4.99 7.30
CA ILE A 41 -3.30 5.90 6.24
C ILE A 41 -2.85 5.37 4.87
N VAL A 42 -1.58 5.00 4.72
CA VAL A 42 -1.06 4.48 3.45
C VAL A 42 -1.75 3.16 3.05
N MET A 43 -1.95 2.26 4.02
CA MET A 43 -2.68 1.00 3.81
C MET A 43 -4.12 1.23 3.37
N GLN A 44 -4.81 2.19 3.99
CA GLN A 44 -6.16 2.53 3.57
C GLN A 44 -6.15 3.08 2.15
N ASN A 45 -5.18 3.92 1.79
CA ASN A 45 -5.14 4.60 0.49
C ASN A 45 -4.53 3.80 -0.67
N THR A 46 -4.15 2.54 -0.45
CA THR A 46 -3.57 1.68 -1.49
C THR A 46 -4.34 0.36 -1.62
N PRO A 47 -4.48 -0.20 -2.83
CA PRO A 47 -5.14 -1.49 -3.03
C PRO A 47 -4.31 -2.69 -2.54
N HIS A 48 -3.05 -2.46 -2.13
CA HIS A 48 -2.14 -3.50 -1.68
C HIS A 48 -2.33 -3.81 -0.19
N PRO A 49 -2.87 -4.99 0.18
CA PRO A 49 -3.18 -5.31 1.57
C PRO A 49 -1.93 -5.49 2.47
N GLY A 50 -0.76 -5.71 1.86
CA GLY A 50 0.51 -5.90 2.55
C GLY A 50 1.57 -4.84 2.26
N ILE A 51 1.21 -3.56 2.09
CA ILE A 51 2.23 -2.52 1.83
C ILE A 51 3.25 -2.39 2.98
N SER A 52 2.84 -2.66 4.22
CA SER A 52 3.75 -2.77 5.37
C SER A 52 4.84 -3.83 5.16
N ASN A 53 4.50 -4.93 4.48
CA ASN A 53 5.49 -5.95 4.13
C ASN A 53 6.53 -5.42 3.12
N LEU A 54 6.12 -4.57 2.18
CA LEU A 54 7.03 -3.91 1.24
C LEU A 54 7.97 -2.90 1.93
N ILE A 55 7.57 -2.36 3.09
CA ILE A 55 8.37 -1.39 3.84
C ILE A 55 9.36 -2.09 4.78
N TYR A 56 8.92 -3.12 5.51
CA TYR A 56 9.72 -3.75 6.57
C TYR A 56 10.48 -5.00 6.14
N TRP A 57 10.00 -5.72 5.12
CA TRP A 57 10.50 -7.04 4.75
C TRP A 57 11.01 -7.13 3.31
N ASP A 58 11.08 -6.01 2.60
CA ASP A 58 11.53 -5.99 1.22
C ASP A 58 13.04 -5.80 1.13
N ASP A 59 13.74 -6.80 0.58
CA ASP A 59 15.20 -6.78 0.38
C ASP A 59 15.62 -5.96 -0.86
N ARG A 60 14.70 -5.38 -1.64
CA ARG A 60 15.04 -4.69 -2.90
C ARG A 60 15.48 -3.24 -2.70
N ASP A 61 15.67 -2.78 -1.46
CA ASP A 61 16.01 -1.38 -1.11
C ASP A 61 15.12 -0.37 -1.86
N LEU A 62 13.82 -0.67 -1.94
CA LEU A 62 12.88 0.14 -2.71
C LEU A 62 12.77 1.54 -2.10
N SER A 63 12.75 2.54 -2.97
CA SER A 63 12.43 3.90 -2.52
C SER A 63 10.96 4.01 -2.10
N ALA A 64 10.64 4.98 -1.24
CA ALA A 64 9.25 5.26 -0.85
C ALA A 64 8.33 5.46 -2.07
N ALA A 65 8.85 6.06 -3.14
CA ALA A 65 8.16 6.21 -4.41
C ALA A 65 7.82 4.88 -5.08
N GLU A 66 8.76 3.92 -5.08
CA GLU A 66 8.56 2.61 -5.69
C GLU A 66 7.61 1.75 -4.87
N ILE A 67 7.68 1.80 -3.54
CA ILE A 67 6.75 1.10 -2.65
C ILE A 67 5.32 1.56 -2.90
N VAL A 68 5.09 2.88 -2.99
CA VAL A 68 3.76 3.44 -3.30
C VAL A 68 3.33 3.05 -4.71
N ASP A 69 4.22 3.07 -5.70
CA ASP A 69 3.88 2.65 -7.07
C ASP A 69 3.49 1.17 -7.13
N GLU A 70 4.27 0.29 -6.50
CA GLU A 70 3.97 -1.15 -6.41
C GLU A 70 2.62 -1.37 -5.70
N ALA A 71 2.38 -0.61 -4.63
CA ALA A 71 1.13 -0.70 -3.88
C ALA A 71 -0.09 -0.25 -4.70
N LEU A 72 0.05 0.82 -5.50
CA LEU A 72 -1.00 1.30 -6.40
C LEU A 72 -1.20 0.38 -7.62
N ARG A 73 -0.14 -0.26 -8.08
CA ARG A 73 -0.15 -1.21 -9.21
C ARG A 73 -0.59 -2.61 -8.80
N TYR A 74 -0.70 -2.89 -7.50
CA TYR A 74 -1.07 -4.20 -7.01
C TYR A 74 -2.42 -4.63 -7.54
N GLN A 75 -2.43 -5.77 -8.25
CA GLN A 75 -3.65 -6.43 -8.68
C GLN A 75 -3.79 -7.75 -7.93
N PRO A 76 -4.88 -7.97 -7.19
CA PRO A 76 -5.10 -9.23 -6.52
C PRO A 76 -5.16 -10.36 -7.56
N ILE A 77 -4.34 -11.38 -7.36
CA ILE A 77 -4.40 -12.60 -8.15
C ILE A 77 -5.67 -13.35 -7.70
N ILE A 78 -6.65 -13.43 -8.59
CA ILE A 78 -7.86 -14.23 -8.35
C ILE A 78 -7.46 -15.70 -8.54
N LEU A 79 -7.28 -16.43 -7.43
CA LEU A 79 -7.12 -17.87 -7.50
C LEU A 79 -8.47 -18.49 -7.91
N PRO A 80 -8.48 -19.46 -8.86
CA PRO A 80 -9.69 -20.21 -9.13
C PRO A 80 -10.15 -20.92 -7.85
N PRO A 81 -11.46 -21.07 -7.63
CA PRO A 81 -11.96 -21.81 -6.48
C PRO A 81 -11.30 -23.20 -6.50
N HIS A 82 -10.60 -23.53 -5.42
CA HIS A 82 -10.16 -24.89 -5.19
C HIS A 82 -11.45 -25.71 -5.04
N GLU A 83 -11.83 -26.45 -6.09
CA GLU A 83 -12.84 -27.48 -5.99
C GLU A 83 -12.30 -28.51 -5.02
N SER A 84 -12.58 -28.31 -3.73
CA SER A 84 -12.45 -29.33 -2.71
C SER A 84 -13.37 -30.46 -3.16
N SER A 85 -12.79 -31.42 -3.87
CA SER A 85 -13.45 -32.67 -4.22
C SER A 85 -13.94 -33.31 -2.93
N SER A 86 -15.19 -33.78 -3.00
CA SER A 86 -16.02 -34.30 -1.91
C SER A 86 -15.38 -35.37 -1.05
#